data_AF-A0A7C2SSG0-F1
#
_entry.id   AF-A0A7C2SSG0-F1
#
_cell.length_a   1.000
_cell.length_b   1.000
_cell.length_c   1.000
_cell.angle_alpha   90.00
_cell.angle_beta   90.00
_cell.angle_gamma   90.00
#
_symmetry.space_group_name_H-M   'P 1'
#
loop_
_entity.id
_entity.type
_entity.pdbx_description
1 polymer ?
#
loop_
_entity_poly.entity_id
_entity_poly.type
_entity_poly.pdbx_seq_one_letter_code
_entity_poly.pdbx_strand_id
1 'polypeptide(L)'
;DEYYTSDVAYSDFYKPDKEPVEPNITALLDKENLKWKSLVDDTTPLPTPWNKEEFDLMGYEWQKVRNKLNNEIAELKKNKASKEEIEVAEKNYDMQDKANTDKAVAHLQANEYYGKVGAFEGAGYMQHGLYRPMLDCIMFSKGVKPFCDVCQDTIKKVILHYSE
;
A
#
# COMPACT_ATOMS: atom_id res chain seq x y z
N ASP A 1 -2.25 -7.27 4.32
CA ASP A 1 -1.66 -6.01 3.83
C ASP A 1 -2.45 -5.48 2.64
N GLU A 2 -2.50 -4.15 2.49
CA GLU A 2 -3.14 -3.50 1.34
C GLU A 2 -2.12 -3.16 0.24
N TYR A 3 -0.81 -3.18 0.51
CA TYR A 3 0.20 -3.03 -0.54
C TYR A 3 0.29 -4.27 -1.42
N TYR A 4 0.68 -4.06 -2.67
CA TYR A 4 0.74 -5.08 -3.70
C TYR A 4 2.10 -5.20 -4.38
N THR A 5 3.03 -4.32 -4.05
CA THR A 5 4.41 -4.37 -4.51
C THR A 5 5.25 -5.11 -3.45
N SER A 6 5.68 -6.33 -3.77
CA SER A 6 6.56 -7.12 -2.90
C SER A 6 7.67 -7.75 -3.73
N ASP A 7 8.91 -7.63 -3.26
CA ASP A 7 10.09 -8.29 -3.85
C ASP A 7 10.12 -9.81 -3.54
N VAL A 8 9.34 -10.26 -2.54
CA VAL A 8 9.18 -11.67 -2.19
C VAL A 8 7.86 -12.20 -2.75
N ALA A 9 7.94 -13.35 -3.43
CA ALA A 9 6.83 -14.01 -4.11
C ALA A 9 5.79 -14.55 -3.10
N TYR A 10 4.88 -13.68 -2.66
CA TYR A 10 3.62 -14.07 -2.02
C TYR A 10 2.55 -14.43 -3.06
N SER A 11 2.95 -14.78 -4.29
CA SER A 11 2.05 -15.00 -5.43
C SER A 11 0.99 -16.07 -5.19
N ASP A 12 1.19 -16.95 -4.21
CA ASP A 12 0.31 -18.08 -3.92
C ASP A 12 -0.61 -17.87 -2.71
N PHE A 13 -0.50 -16.74 -1.99
CA PHE A 13 -1.25 -16.54 -0.75
C PHE A 13 -2.74 -16.27 -1.00
N TYR A 14 -3.05 -15.47 -2.03
CA TYR A 14 -4.40 -15.22 -2.48
C TYR A 14 -4.63 -15.77 -3.88
N LYS A 15 -5.85 -16.22 -4.14
CA LYS A 15 -6.29 -16.60 -5.48
C LYS A 15 -7.37 -15.62 -5.93
N PRO A 16 -7.24 -14.99 -7.10
CA PRO A 16 -8.18 -13.95 -7.54
C PRO A 16 -9.58 -14.50 -7.83
N ASP A 17 -9.74 -15.82 -7.95
CA ASP A 17 -11.03 -16.51 -8.10
C ASP A 17 -11.68 -16.85 -6.75
N LYS A 18 -11.08 -16.45 -5.63
CA LYS A 18 -11.60 -16.68 -4.27
C LYS A 18 -11.61 -15.39 -3.47
N GLU A 19 -12.75 -15.13 -2.84
CA GLU A 19 -12.88 -13.99 -1.94
C GLU A 19 -11.99 -14.19 -0.70
N PRO A 20 -11.08 -13.24 -0.38
CA PRO A 20 -10.26 -13.31 0.83
C PRO A 20 -11.12 -13.30 2.10
N VAL A 21 -10.60 -13.78 3.22
CA VAL A 21 -11.31 -13.70 4.51
C VAL A 21 -11.15 -12.33 5.18
N GLU A 22 -10.07 -11.62 4.82
CA GLU A 22 -9.71 -10.34 5.37
C GLU A 22 -10.73 -9.26 4.96
N PRO A 23 -11.12 -8.39 5.89
CA PRO A 23 -12.20 -7.43 5.67
C PRO A 23 -11.77 -6.23 4.82
N ASN A 24 -10.48 -5.95 4.72
CA ASN A 24 -9.93 -4.77 4.04
C ASN A 24 -9.32 -5.06 2.66
N ILE A 25 -9.58 -6.24 2.09
CA ILE A 25 -9.25 -6.58 0.69
C ILE A 25 -10.37 -7.42 0.09
N THR A 26 -10.56 -7.37 -1.23
CA THR A 26 -11.58 -8.17 -1.94
C THR A 26 -11.06 -8.66 -3.29
N ALA A 27 -11.56 -9.80 -3.77
CA ALA A 27 -11.38 -10.22 -5.15
C ALA A 27 -12.44 -9.62 -6.09
N LEU A 28 -13.40 -8.87 -5.54
CA LEU A 28 -14.47 -8.17 -6.26
C LEU A 28 -15.30 -9.10 -7.17
N LEU A 29 -15.46 -10.36 -6.74
CA LEU A 29 -16.22 -11.38 -7.47
C LEU A 29 -17.72 -11.04 -7.54
N ASP A 30 -18.21 -10.31 -6.53
CA ASP A 30 -19.59 -9.81 -6.44
C ASP A 30 -19.58 -8.33 -6.06
N LYS A 31 -19.88 -7.46 -7.03
CA LYS A 31 -19.89 -6.00 -6.84
C LYS A 31 -21.09 -5.52 -6.01
N GLU A 32 -22.19 -6.26 -6.04
CA GLU A 32 -23.41 -5.91 -5.30
C GLU A 32 -23.21 -6.20 -3.80
N ASN A 33 -22.46 -7.27 -3.49
CA ASN A 33 -22.14 -7.69 -2.12
C ASN A 33 -20.69 -7.40 -1.71
N LEU A 34 -20.16 -6.24 -2.12
CA LEU A 34 -18.86 -5.77 -1.67
C LEU A 34 -18.81 -5.71 -0.13
N LYS A 35 -17.73 -6.22 0.48
CA LYS A 35 -17.57 -6.34 1.95
C LYS A 35 -17.86 -5.05 2.73
N TRP A 36 -17.49 -3.90 2.17
CA TRP A 36 -17.68 -2.58 2.76
C TRP A 36 -18.69 -1.73 1.98
N LYS A 37 -19.63 -2.37 1.27
CA LYS A 37 -20.62 -1.68 0.41
C LYS A 37 -21.36 -0.55 1.13
N SER A 38 -21.67 -0.73 2.43
CA SER A 38 -22.36 0.28 3.24
C SER A 38 -21.58 1.58 3.46
N LEU A 39 -20.27 1.59 3.18
CA LEU A 39 -19.39 2.75 3.30
C LEU A 39 -19.09 3.39 1.93
N VAL A 40 -19.50 2.77 0.82
CA VAL A 40 -19.25 3.27 -0.54
C VAL A 40 -20.34 4.25 -0.94
N ASP A 41 -19.97 5.45 -1.39
CA ASP A 41 -20.90 6.42 -1.98
C ASP A 41 -21.52 5.84 -3.28
N ASP A 42 -22.83 6.04 -3.50
CA ASP A 42 -23.56 5.51 -4.67
C ASP A 42 -22.97 5.94 -6.03
N THR A 43 -22.24 7.06 -6.05
CA THR A 43 -21.60 7.61 -7.25
C THR A 43 -20.18 7.10 -7.48
N THR A 44 -19.60 6.33 -6.55
CA THR A 44 -18.23 5.82 -6.69
C THR A 44 -18.21 4.60 -7.62
N PRO A 45 -17.46 4.64 -8.73
CA PRO A 45 -17.41 3.51 -9.66
C PRO A 45 -16.70 2.30 -9.03
N LEU A 46 -17.14 1.09 -9.41
CA LEU A 46 -16.56 -0.19 -8.96
C LEU A 46 -16.16 -1.08 -10.17
N PRO A 47 -14.87 -1.35 -10.40
CA PRO A 47 -13.71 -0.88 -9.64
C PRO A 47 -13.48 0.63 -9.78
N THR A 48 -12.81 1.22 -8.79
CA THR A 48 -12.56 2.66 -8.72
C THR A 48 -11.21 2.99 -9.40
N PRO A 49 -11.19 3.82 -10.45
CA PRO A 49 -9.95 4.15 -11.15
C PRO A 49 -9.07 5.06 -10.30
N TRP A 50 -7.75 4.87 -10.37
CA TRP A 50 -6.84 5.63 -9.50
C TRP A 50 -5.44 5.93 -10.06
N ASN A 51 -5.28 5.95 -11.39
CA ASN A 51 -3.99 6.23 -12.03
C ASN A 51 -2.88 5.23 -11.61
N LYS A 52 -3.25 3.97 -11.38
CA LYS A 52 -2.35 2.90 -10.94
C LYS A 52 -1.06 2.80 -11.77
N GLU A 53 -1.15 2.95 -13.08
CA GLU A 53 0.02 2.84 -13.97
C GLU A 53 1.09 3.88 -13.65
N GLU A 54 0.70 5.12 -13.35
CA GLU A 54 1.63 6.18 -12.97
C GLU A 54 2.28 5.88 -11.62
N PHE A 55 1.50 5.42 -10.65
CA PHE A 55 1.99 5.01 -9.33
C PHE A 55 2.95 3.82 -9.42
N ASP A 56 2.66 2.84 -10.27
CA ASP A 56 3.51 1.67 -10.51
C ASP A 56 4.85 2.08 -11.12
N LEU A 57 4.84 2.98 -12.12
CA LEU A 57 6.05 3.53 -12.71
C LEU A 57 6.92 4.26 -11.68
N MET A 58 6.32 5.09 -10.82
CA MET A 58 7.03 5.73 -9.71
C MET A 58 7.68 4.71 -8.78
N GLY A 59 6.95 3.64 -8.44
CA GLY A 59 7.45 2.54 -7.62
C GLY A 59 8.65 1.82 -8.26
N TYR A 60 8.57 1.51 -9.56
CA TYR A 60 9.66 0.85 -10.28
C TYR A 60 10.93 1.71 -10.37
N GLU A 61 10.80 3.01 -10.63
CA GLU A 61 11.94 3.92 -10.65
C GLU A 61 12.57 4.07 -9.25
N TRP A 62 11.75 4.17 -8.21
CA TRP A 62 12.24 4.20 -6.84
C TRP A 62 12.97 2.90 -6.46
N GLN A 63 12.46 1.74 -6.86
CA GLN A 63 13.08 0.46 -6.54
C GLN A 63 14.50 0.35 -7.12
N LYS A 64 14.76 0.89 -8.31
CA LYS A 64 16.12 0.96 -8.88
C LYS A 64 17.06 1.80 -8.02
N VAL A 65 16.60 2.97 -7.57
CA VAL A 65 17.36 3.88 -6.71
C VAL A 65 17.63 3.24 -5.35
N ARG A 66 16.58 2.69 -4.73
CA ARG A 66 16.63 1.99 -3.44
C ARG A 66 17.63 0.84 -3.46
N ASN A 67 17.62 0.02 -4.52
CA ASN A 67 18.56 -1.09 -4.67
C ASN A 67 20.01 -0.61 -4.76
N LYS A 68 20.26 0.48 -5.52
CA LYS A 68 21.60 1.07 -5.61
C LYS A 68 22.10 1.55 -4.24
N LEU A 69 21.28 2.31 -3.50
CA LEU A 69 21.63 2.84 -2.19
C LEU A 69 21.86 1.72 -1.16
N ASN A 70 20.99 0.70 -1.15
CA ASN A 70 21.15 -0.45 -0.26
C ASN A 70 22.42 -1.23 -0.56
N ASN A 71 22.77 -1.43 -1.84
CA ASN A 71 24.01 -2.10 -2.22
C ASN A 71 25.25 -1.29 -1.80
N GLU A 72 25.21 0.04 -1.93
CA GLU A 72 26.28 0.92 -1.46
C GLU A 72 26.47 0.80 0.06
N ILE A 73 25.39 0.88 0.85
CA ILE A 73 25.43 0.69 2.30
C ILE A 73 25.95 -0.71 2.67
N ALA A 74 25.52 -1.74 1.95
CA ALA A 74 25.96 -3.12 2.19
C ALA A 74 27.47 -3.29 1.92
N GLU A 75 28.00 -2.71 0.85
CA GLU A 75 29.43 -2.76 0.52
C GLU A 75 30.27 -1.95 1.53
N LEU A 76 29.80 -0.79 1.98
CA LEU A 76 30.47 -0.03 3.07
C LEU A 76 30.57 -0.85 4.35
N LYS A 77 29.48 -1.52 4.75
CA LYS A 77 29.45 -2.40 5.93
C LYS A 77 30.38 -3.61 5.76
N LYS A 78 30.37 -4.25 4.60
CA LYS A 78 31.20 -5.42 4.28
C LYS A 78 32.69 -5.08 4.29
N ASN A 79 33.06 -3.91 3.76
CA ASN A 79 34.45 -3.43 3.71
C ASN A 79 34.91 -2.77 5.02
N LYS A 80 34.06 -2.75 6.06
CA LYS A 80 34.34 -2.15 7.37
C LYS A 80 34.79 -0.69 7.26
N ALA A 81 34.10 0.08 6.42
CA ALA A 81 34.27 1.52 6.32
C ALA A 81 34.06 2.20 7.69
N SER A 82 34.49 3.46 7.82
CA SER A 82 34.30 4.20 9.06
C SER A 82 32.82 4.31 9.41
N LYS A 83 32.53 4.46 10.72
CA LYS A 83 31.17 4.63 11.20
C LYS A 83 30.52 5.87 10.57
N GLU A 84 31.31 6.93 10.42
CA GLU A 84 30.89 8.19 9.81
C GLU A 84 30.46 8.01 8.34
N GLU A 85 31.21 7.24 7.54
CA GLU A 85 30.85 6.96 6.14
C GLU A 85 29.55 6.16 6.02
N ILE A 86 29.37 5.13 6.86
CA ILE A 86 28.15 4.33 6.89
C ILE A 86 26.95 5.20 7.29
N GLU A 87 27.10 6.02 8.34
CA GLU A 87 26.03 6.92 8.79
C GLU A 87 25.64 7.95 7.73
N VAL A 88 26.60 8.48 6.96
CA VAL A 88 26.31 9.41 5.86
C VAL A 88 25.50 8.71 4.77
N ALA A 89 25.87 7.49 4.39
CA ALA A 89 25.13 6.72 3.39
C ALA A 89 23.71 6.35 3.86
N GLU A 90 23.55 5.95 5.12
CA GLU A 90 22.24 5.67 5.73
C GLU A 90 21.36 6.91 5.80
N LYS A 91 21.91 8.07 6.24
CA LYS A 91 21.16 9.34 6.24
C LYS A 91 20.73 9.77 4.84
N ASN A 92 21.57 9.57 3.83
CA ASN A 92 21.21 9.83 2.44
C ASN A 92 20.08 8.92 1.97
N TYR A 93 20.13 7.63 2.32
CA TYR A 93 19.04 6.69 2.05
C TYR A 93 17.74 7.14 2.70
N ASP A 94 17.76 7.44 4.01
CA ASP A 94 16.56 7.87 4.76
C ASP A 94 15.95 9.16 4.19
N MET A 95 16.81 10.12 3.82
CA MET A 95 16.36 11.36 3.18
C MET A 95 15.65 11.10 1.86
N GLN A 96 16.20 10.21 1.02
CA GLN A 96 15.60 9.88 -0.27
C GLN A 96 14.34 9.02 -0.12
N ASP A 97 14.30 8.06 0.82
CA ASP A 97 13.11 7.24 1.11
C ASP A 97 11.97 8.10 1.64
N LYS A 98 12.27 9.07 2.51
CA LYS A 98 11.29 10.06 2.96
C LYS A 98 10.78 10.91 1.79
N ALA A 99 11.68 11.46 0.97
CA ALA A 99 11.29 12.28 -0.17
C ALA A 99 10.43 11.50 -1.19
N ASN A 100 10.74 10.21 -1.41
CA ASN A 100 9.93 9.34 -2.25
C ASN A 100 8.57 9.04 -1.61
N THR A 101 8.52 8.78 -0.30
CA THR A 101 7.27 8.59 0.44
C THR A 101 6.37 9.82 0.32
N ASP A 102 6.92 11.03 0.51
CA ASP A 102 6.18 12.28 0.39
C ASP A 102 5.63 12.47 -1.05
N LYS A 103 6.42 12.11 -2.08
CA LYS A 103 5.97 12.13 -3.48
C LYS A 103 4.84 11.14 -3.76
N ALA A 104 4.95 9.91 -3.26
CA ALA A 104 3.92 8.89 -3.43
C ALA A 104 2.60 9.31 -2.77
N VAL A 105 2.66 9.87 -1.55
CA VAL A 105 1.49 10.43 -0.85
C VAL A 105 0.87 11.57 -1.65
N ALA A 106 1.68 12.52 -2.14
CA ALA A 106 1.19 13.64 -2.93
C ALA A 106 0.50 13.18 -4.24
N HIS A 107 1.04 12.14 -4.88
CA HIS A 107 0.42 11.54 -6.07
C HIS A 107 -0.96 10.93 -5.75
N LEU A 108 -1.07 10.15 -4.67
CA LEU A 108 -2.35 9.59 -4.24
C LEU A 108 -3.37 10.69 -3.89
N GLN A 109 -2.92 11.76 -3.23
CA GLN A 109 -3.74 12.91 -2.84
C GLN A 109 -4.30 13.70 -4.02
N ALA A 110 -3.62 13.69 -5.16
CA ALA A 110 -4.06 14.38 -6.36
C ALA A 110 -5.21 13.66 -7.09
N ASN A 111 -5.50 12.40 -6.74
CA ASN A 111 -6.56 11.64 -7.37
C ASN A 111 -7.96 12.11 -6.95
N GLU A 112 -8.91 12.11 -7.88
CA GLU A 112 -10.31 12.50 -7.65
C GLU A 112 -10.99 11.72 -6.51
N TYR A 113 -10.66 10.44 -6.36
CA TYR A 113 -11.24 9.55 -5.37
C TYR A 113 -10.40 9.47 -4.08
N TYR A 114 -9.44 10.38 -3.88
CA TYR A 114 -8.68 10.42 -2.64
C TYR A 114 -9.61 10.68 -1.43
N GLY A 115 -9.44 9.88 -0.38
CA GLY A 115 -10.31 9.93 0.81
C GLY A 115 -11.71 9.35 0.60
N LYS A 116 -12.01 8.75 -0.56
CA LYS A 116 -13.26 8.03 -0.81
C LYS A 116 -13.09 6.53 -0.59
N VAL A 117 -14.18 5.90 -0.14
CA VAL A 117 -14.27 4.44 -0.05
C VAL A 117 -14.75 3.89 -1.40
N GLY A 118 -13.99 2.96 -1.97
CA GLY A 118 -14.24 2.35 -3.26
C GLY A 118 -13.63 0.95 -3.36
N ALA A 119 -13.25 0.53 -4.56
CA ALA A 119 -12.49 -0.70 -4.78
C ALA A 119 -11.31 -0.42 -5.72
N PHE A 120 -10.16 -0.12 -5.12
CA PHE A 120 -8.94 0.30 -5.81
C PHE A 120 -8.06 -0.91 -6.11
N GLU A 121 -7.78 -1.18 -7.38
CA GLU A 121 -7.01 -2.36 -7.78
C GLU A 121 -5.58 -2.33 -7.22
N GLY A 122 -5.08 -3.50 -6.83
CA GLY A 122 -3.80 -3.68 -6.18
C GLY A 122 -3.99 -3.79 -4.67
N ALA A 123 -3.91 -5.02 -4.16
CA ALA A 123 -3.94 -5.31 -2.73
C ALA A 123 -3.34 -6.69 -2.42
N GLY A 124 -3.02 -6.97 -1.16
CA GLY A 124 -2.64 -8.32 -0.71
C GLY A 124 -1.49 -8.93 -1.52
N TYR A 125 -0.44 -8.16 -1.81
CA TYR A 125 0.70 -8.60 -2.63
C TYR A 125 0.37 -8.95 -4.10
N MET A 126 -0.86 -8.68 -4.55
CA MET A 126 -1.31 -8.93 -5.92
C MET A 126 -1.53 -7.62 -6.69
N GLN A 127 -0.78 -7.46 -7.78
CA GLN A 127 -0.89 -6.28 -8.65
C GLN A 127 -2.26 -6.15 -9.34
N HIS A 128 -2.95 -7.27 -9.57
CA HIS A 128 -4.21 -7.35 -10.31
C HIS A 128 -5.18 -8.31 -9.65
N GLY A 129 -6.47 -8.08 -9.82
CA GLY A 129 -7.53 -8.98 -9.36
C GLY A 129 -7.84 -8.96 -7.87
N LEU A 130 -7.06 -8.23 -7.05
CA LEU A 130 -7.43 -7.86 -5.69
C LEU A 130 -7.56 -6.35 -5.56
N TYR A 131 -8.46 -5.92 -4.67
CA TYR A 131 -8.82 -4.52 -4.48
C TYR A 131 -8.80 -4.16 -2.99
N ARG A 132 -8.37 -2.93 -2.69
CA ARG A 132 -8.38 -2.32 -1.36
C ARG A 132 -9.47 -1.24 -1.26
N PRO A 133 -9.93 -0.90 -0.05
CA PRO A 133 -11.07 0.00 0.14
C PRO A 133 -10.79 1.47 -0.11
N MET A 134 -9.55 1.93 0.08
CA MET A 134 -9.18 3.35 -0.06
C MET A 134 -7.80 3.51 -0.70
N LEU A 135 -7.56 4.69 -1.28
CA LEU A 135 -6.30 4.98 -1.95
C LEU A 135 -5.08 4.94 -1.04
N ASP A 136 -5.26 5.36 0.21
CA ASP A 136 -4.20 5.40 1.20
C ASP A 136 -4.68 4.87 2.57
N CYS A 137 -3.79 4.19 3.27
CA CYS A 137 -4.01 3.52 4.55
C CYS A 137 -2.66 3.19 5.17
N ILE A 138 -2.58 3.11 6.51
CA ILE A 138 -1.41 2.53 7.21
C ILE A 138 -1.04 1.14 6.65
N MET A 139 -2.05 0.35 6.25
CA MET A 139 -1.86 -0.99 5.69
C MET A 139 -1.36 -0.98 4.23
N PHE A 140 -1.32 0.18 3.56
CA PHE A 140 -0.95 0.33 2.15
C PHE A 140 0.39 1.02 1.95
N SER A 141 0.60 2.21 2.50
CA SER A 141 1.79 2.99 2.17
C SER A 141 2.43 3.65 3.39
N LYS A 142 3.74 3.90 3.29
CA LYS A 142 4.52 4.56 4.34
C LYS A 142 4.03 5.99 4.59
N GLY A 143 4.36 6.52 5.75
CA GLY A 143 4.07 7.90 6.16
C GLY A 143 3.08 7.98 7.32
N VAL A 144 2.94 9.17 7.90
CA VAL A 144 2.04 9.40 9.04
C VAL A 144 0.62 9.62 8.51
N LYS A 145 -0.26 8.65 8.73
CA LYS A 145 -1.66 8.67 8.30
C LYS A 145 -2.49 7.74 9.18
N PRO A 146 -3.83 7.89 9.24
CA PRO A 146 -4.69 6.95 9.95
C PRO A 146 -4.91 5.65 9.15
N PHE A 147 -5.54 4.67 9.80
CA PHE A 147 -6.20 3.58 9.07
C PHE A 147 -7.29 4.13 8.14
N CYS A 148 -7.54 3.45 7.02
CA CYS A 148 -8.68 3.76 6.16
C CYS A 148 -10.02 3.51 6.90
N ASP A 149 -11.11 4.11 6.44
CA ASP A 149 -12.42 4.05 7.11
C ASP A 149 -12.90 2.61 7.31
N VAL A 150 -12.63 1.72 6.34
CA VAL A 150 -12.96 0.29 6.43
C VAL A 150 -12.12 -0.43 7.49
N CYS A 151 -10.82 -0.13 7.58
CA CYS A 151 -9.97 -0.67 8.63
C CYS A 151 -10.40 -0.15 10.02
N GLN A 152 -10.73 1.14 10.13
CA GLN A 152 -11.21 1.72 11.40
C GLN A 152 -12.53 1.07 11.86
N ASP A 153 -13.50 0.94 10.96
CA ASP A 153 -14.78 0.27 11.24
C ASP A 153 -14.58 -1.20 11.64
N THR A 154 -13.69 -1.91 10.94
CA THR A 154 -13.33 -3.29 11.27
C THR A 154 -12.71 -3.40 12.67
N ILE A 155 -11.70 -2.58 12.97
CA ILE A 155 -11.03 -2.59 14.28
C ILE A 155 -12.03 -2.29 15.38
N LYS A 156 -12.91 -1.31 15.18
CA LYS A 156 -13.98 -0.96 16.12
C LYS A 156 -14.91 -2.16 16.37
N LYS A 157 -15.36 -2.85 15.32
CA LYS A 157 -16.21 -4.06 15.44
C LYS A 157 -15.52 -5.16 16.24
N VAL A 158 -14.23 -5.40 16.00
CA VAL A 158 -13.44 -6.38 16.75
C VAL A 158 -13.35 -6.01 18.23
N ILE A 159 -13.01 -4.75 18.54
CA ILE A 159 -12.93 -4.27 19.93
C ILE A 159 -14.28 -4.48 20.64
N LEU A 160 -15.38 -4.06 20.01
CA LEU A 160 -16.72 -4.20 20.57
C LEU A 160 -17.06 -5.66 20.86
N HIS A 161 -16.82 -6.55 19.90
CA HIS A 161 -17.08 -7.98 20.04
C HIS A 161 -16.38 -8.63 21.25
N TYR A 162 -15.16 -8.18 21.59
CA TYR A 162 -14.40 -8.71 22.73
C TYR A 162 -14.60 -7.90 24.03
N SER A 163 -15.38 -6.82 24.01
CA SER A 163 -15.65 -5.97 25.17
C SER A 163 -17.06 -6.12 25.75
N GLU A 164 -17.91 -6.90 25.07
CA GLU A 164 -19.23 -7.34 25.52
C GLU A 164 -19.14 -8.69 26.26
#